data_AF-A0A534LF70-F1
#
_entry.id   AF-A0A534LF70-F1
#
_cell.length_a   1.000
_cell.length_b   1.000
_cell.length_c   1.000
_cell.angle_alpha   90.00
_cell.angle_beta   90.00
_cell.angle_gamma   90.00
#
_symmetry.space_group_name_H-M   'P 1'
#
loop_
_entity.id
_entity.type
_entity.pdbx_description
1 polymer ?
#
loop_
_entity_poly.entity_id
_entity_poly.type
_entity_poly.pdbx_seq_one_letter_code
_entity_poly.pdbx_strand_id
1 'polypeptide(L)' 'MQVGCGVYRHSVRGREYLYFWHYETQGRSRVQVKEYVGPARSPRSTAEAARRCEAYYQRAAGELERLRAISLATIRDSL' A
#
# COMPACT_ATOMS: atom_id res chain seq x y z
N MET A 1 -0.25 -3.82 13.46
CA MET A 1 0.10 -3.03 12.26
C MET A 1 -0.37 -3.78 11.04
N GLN A 2 -1.29 -3.22 10.24
CA GLN A 2 -1.60 -3.78 8.92
C GLN A 2 -0.81 -2.98 7.89
N VAL A 3 0.06 -3.67 7.18
CA VAL A 3 0.90 -3.14 6.10
C VAL A 3 0.62 -3.99 4.89
N GLY A 4 0.43 -3.33 3.76
CA GLY A 4 0.24 -4.02 2.50
C GLY A 4 -0.42 -3.14 1.47
N CYS A 5 -0.05 -3.40 0.24
CA CYS A 5 -0.74 -2.89 -0.93
C CYS A 5 -0.77 -3.95 -2.02
N GLY A 6 -1.53 -3.70 -3.06
CA GLY A 6 -1.52 -4.54 -4.24
C GLY A 6 -2.41 -3.99 -5.34
N VAL A 7 -2.55 -4.77 -6.39
CA VAL A 7 -3.37 -4.43 -7.55
C VAL A 7 -4.30 -5.60 -7.81
N TYR A 8 -5.58 -5.30 -8.05
CA TYR A 8 -6.52 -6.29 -8.57
C TYR A 8 -7.14 -5.81 -9.88
N ARG A 9 -7.58 -6.78 -10.68
CA ARG A 9 -8.34 -6.54 -11.90
C ARG A 9 -9.83 -6.62 -11.60
N HIS A 10 -10.59 -5.69 -12.17
CA HIS A 10 -12.03 -5.65 -12.06
C HIS A 10 -12.68 -5.58 -13.44
N SER A 11 -13.56 -6.54 -13.72
CA SER A 11 -14.29 -6.64 -14.97
C SER A 11 -15.59 -5.85 -14.91
N VAL A 12 -15.79 -4.90 -15.82
CA VAL A 12 -17.04 -4.17 -15.97
C VAL A 12 -17.45 -4.16 -17.44
N ARG A 13 -18.61 -4.75 -17.75
CA ARG A 13 -19.17 -4.83 -19.13
C ARG A 13 -18.14 -5.33 -20.16
N GLY A 14 -17.40 -6.40 -19.82
CA GLY A 14 -16.39 -7.01 -20.69
C GLY A 14 -15.07 -6.25 -20.81
N ARG A 15 -14.88 -5.17 -20.04
CA ARG A 15 -13.62 -4.41 -19.98
C ARG A 15 -12.93 -4.62 -18.64
N GLU A 16 -11.61 -4.82 -18.68
CA GLU A 16 -10.78 -5.02 -17.50
C GLU A 16 -10.15 -3.70 -17.03
N TYR A 17 -10.20 -3.48 -15.73
CA TYR A 17 -9.70 -2.27 -15.09
C TYR A 17 -8.79 -2.62 -13.92
N LEU A 18 -7.73 -1.84 -13.71
CA LEU A 18 -6.84 -1.97 -12.56
C LEU A 18 -7.33 -1.08 -11.42
N TYR A 19 -7.32 -1.67 -10.24
CA TYR A 19 -7.51 -0.98 -8.98
C TYR A 19 -6.29 -1.22 -8.10
N PHE A 20 -5.72 -0.15 -7.58
CA PHE A 20 -4.69 -0.21 -6.54
C PHE A 20 -5.39 -0.24 -5.19
N TRP A 21 -4.93 -1.09 -4.28
CA TRP A 21 -5.39 -1.09 -2.90
C TRP A 21 -4.22 -0.96 -1.94
N HIS A 22 -4.43 -0.30 -0.81
CA HIS A 22 -3.44 -0.19 0.24
C HIS A 22 -4.09 0.01 1.60
N TYR A 23 -3.37 -0.34 2.67
CA TYR A 23 -3.73 0.09 4.01
C TYR A 23 -3.26 1.51 4.29
N GLU A 24 -4.14 2.33 4.85
CA GLU A 24 -3.84 3.67 5.35
C GLU A 24 -4.25 3.80 6.81
N THR A 25 -3.54 4.66 7.55
CA THR A 25 -3.91 4.99 8.93
C THR A 25 -4.77 6.24 8.91
N GLN A 26 -6.03 6.10 9.33
CA GLN A 26 -6.98 7.20 9.44
C GLN A 26 -7.37 7.39 10.91
N GLY A 27 -6.70 8.33 11.57
CA GLY A 27 -6.84 8.54 13.01
C GLY A 27 -6.43 7.29 13.80
N ARG A 28 -7.37 6.72 14.57
CA ARG A 28 -7.15 5.48 15.34
C ARG A 28 -7.44 4.21 14.55
N SER A 29 -8.09 4.34 13.39
CA SER A 29 -8.50 3.20 12.57
C SER A 29 -7.54 2.99 11.41
N ARG A 30 -7.41 1.74 10.97
CA ARG A 30 -6.77 1.40 9.70
C ARG A 30 -7.83 1.00 8.69
N VAL A 31 -7.75 1.60 7.51
CA VAL A 31 -8.71 1.39 6.43
C VAL A 31 -7.99 0.84 5.21
N GLN A 32 -8.64 -0.09 4.52
CA GLN A 32 -8.18 -0.53 3.20
C GLN A 32 -8.80 0.39 2.16
N VAL A 33 -7.97 1.20 1.52
CA VAL A 33 -8.37 2.10 0.43
C VAL A 33 -8.25 1.35 -0.89
N LYS A 34 -9.18 1.59 -1.82
CA LYS A 34 -9.18 1.04 -3.18
C LYS A 34 -9.38 2.17 -4.17
N GLU A 35 -8.42 2.35 -5.06
CA GLU A 35 -8.39 3.44 -6.02
C GLU A 35 -8.38 2.91 -7.44
N TYR A 36 -9.24 3.48 -8.30
CA TYR A 36 -9.22 3.19 -9.72
C TYR A 36 -7.94 3.75 -10.37
N VAL A 37 -7.24 2.92 -11.14
CA VAL A 37 -6.01 3.31 -11.84
C VAL A 37 -6.25 3.54 -13.33
N GLY A 38 -7.03 2.67 -13.98
CA GLY A 38 -7.27 2.75 -15.41
C GLY A 38 -7.52 1.41 -16.09
N PRO A 39 -7.67 1.36 -17.42
CA PRO A 39 -7.85 0.13 -18.17
C PRO A 39 -6.64 -0.81 -18.06
N ALA A 40 -6.88 -2.10 -17.84
CA ALA A 40 -5.80 -3.08 -17.59
C ALA A 40 -4.89 -3.36 -18.79
N ARG A 41 -5.34 -3.01 -20.00
CA ARG A 41 -4.55 -3.13 -21.24
C ARG A 41 -3.79 -1.84 -21.59
N SER A 42 -3.94 -0.77 -20.80
CA SER A 42 -3.21 0.47 -21.02
C SER A 42 -1.80 0.38 -20.41
N PRO A 43 -0.72 0.55 -21.20
CA PRO A 43 0.64 0.60 -20.67
C PRO A 43 0.86 1.70 -19.62
N ARG A 44 0.14 2.81 -19.76
CA ARG A 44 0.15 3.90 -18.77
C ARG A 44 -0.43 3.44 -17.44
N SER A 45 -1.56 2.73 -17.46
CA SER A 45 -2.21 2.22 -16.25
C SER A 45 -1.39 1.14 -15.56
N THR A 46 -0.72 0.26 -16.31
CA THR A 46 0.17 -0.76 -15.71
C THR A 46 1.40 -0.10 -15.07
N ALA A 47 2.02 0.88 -15.74
CA ALA A 47 3.14 1.63 -15.19
C ALA A 47 2.75 2.44 -13.93
N GLU A 48 1.57 3.07 -13.94
CA GLU A 48 1.02 3.77 -12.77
C GLU A 48 0.81 2.82 -11.59
N ALA A 49 0.18 1.66 -11.83
CA ALA A 49 -0.07 0.67 -10.79
C ALA A 49 1.24 0.16 -10.16
N ALA A 50 2.25 -0.14 -10.98
CA ALA A 50 3.57 -0.55 -10.50
C ALA A 50 4.24 0.53 -9.64
N ARG A 51 4.21 1.80 -10.10
CA ARG A 51 4.79 2.93 -9.37
C ARG A 51 4.12 3.11 -8.00
N ARG A 52 2.80 2.96 -7.91
CA ARG A 52 2.07 3.08 -6.64
C ARG A 52 2.44 1.98 -5.65
N CYS A 53 2.57 0.74 -6.11
CA CYS A 53 3.06 -0.37 -5.28
C CYS A 53 4.47 -0.08 -4.74
N GLU A 54 5.39 0.29 -5.62
CA GLU A 54 6.78 0.57 -5.23
C GLU A 54 6.84 1.71 -4.20
N ALA A 55 6.16 2.82 -4.48
CA ALA A 55 6.11 3.96 -3.58
C ALA A 55 5.49 3.60 -2.22
N TYR A 56 4.49 2.72 -2.18
CA TYR A 56 3.93 2.24 -0.92
C TYR A 56 4.93 1.40 -0.13
N TYR A 57 5.58 0.42 -0.77
CA TYR A 57 6.53 -0.45 -0.09
C TYR A 57 7.74 0.31 0.44
N GLN A 58 8.26 1.29 -0.30
CA GLN A 58 9.35 2.15 0.18
C GLN A 58 8.94 2.92 1.45
N ARG A 59 7.76 3.53 1.47
CA ARG A 59 7.24 4.22 2.67
C ARG A 59 7.02 3.26 3.83
N ALA A 60 6.44 2.08 3.56
CA ALA A 60 6.15 1.08 4.57
C ALA A 60 7.44 0.53 5.20
N ALA A 61 8.49 0.31 4.41
CA ALA A 61 9.80 -0.12 4.90
C ALA A 61 10.42 0.91 5.84
N GLY A 62 10.38 2.20 5.48
CA GLY A 62 10.86 3.28 6.34
C GLY A 62 10.13 3.35 7.68
N GLU A 63 8.80 3.21 7.68
CA GLU A 63 8.01 3.20 8.91
C GLU A 63 8.28 1.95 9.76
N LEU A 64 8.44 0.79 9.14
CA LEU A 64 8.81 -0.44 9.85
C LEU A 64 10.17 -0.31 10.54
N GLU A 65 11.16 0.29 9.87
CA GLU A 65 12.47 0.51 10.48
C GLU A 65 12.38 1.50 11.66
N ARG A 66 11.59 2.58 11.51
CA ARG A 66 11.35 3.54 12.60
C ARG A 66 10.72 2.85 13.83
N LEU A 67 9.68 2.05 13.61
CA LEU A 67 8.99 1.32 14.68
C LEU A 67 9.90 0.29 15.34
N ARG A 68 10.75 -0.39 14.55
CA ARG A 68 11.78 -1.29 15.06
C ARG A 68 12.72 -0.56 16.00
N ALA A 69 13.27 0.59 15.60
CA ALA A 69 14.19 1.37 16.44
C ALA A 69 13.55 1.79 17.77
N ILE A 70 12.31 2.30 17.73
CA ILE A 70 11.56 2.69 18.94
C ILE A 70 11.33 1.50 19.87
N SER A 71 10.92 0.35 19.31
CA SER A 71 10.63 -0.84 20.10
C SER A 71 11.89 -1.34 20.81
N LEU A 72 13.02 -1.37 20.12
CA LEU A 72 14.30 -1.81 20.69
C LEU A 72 14.82 -0.85 21.76
N ALA A 73 14.67 0.47 21.59
CA ALA A 73 15.02 1.46 22.59
C ALA A 73 14.16 1.28 23.86
N THR A 74 12.84 1.13 23.69
CA THR A 74 11.91 0.93 24.81
C THR A 74 12.25 -0.33 25.62
N ILE A 75 12.59 -1.43 24.93
CA ILE A 75 13.02 -2.67 25.59
C ILE A 75 14.30 -2.46 26.39
N ARG A 76 15.28 -1.75 25.82
CA ARG A 76 16.56 -1.46 26.49
C ARG A 76 16.38 -0.60 27.74
N ASP A 77 15.53 0.42 27.66
CA ASP A 77 15.28 1.35 28.78
C ASP A 77 14.43 0.72 29.90
N SER A 78 13.83 -0.45 29.64
CA SER A 78 13.06 -1.23 30.62
C SER A 78 13.89 -2.26 31.39
N LEU A 79 15.20 -2.37 31.09
CA LEU A 79 16.18 -3.22 31.77
C LEU A 79 17.04 -2.39 32.72
#